data_AF-A0A3N2AW76-F1
#
_entry.id   AF-A0A3N2AW76-F1
#
_cell.length_a   1.000
_cell.length_b   1.000
_cell.length_c   1.000
_cell.angle_alpha   90.00
_cell.angle_beta   90.00
_cell.angle_gamma   90.00
#
_symmetry.space_group_name_H-M   'P 1'
#
loop_
_entity.id
_entity.type
_entity.pdbx_description
1 polymer ?
#
loop_
_entity_poly.entity_id
_entity_poly.type
_entity_poly.pdbx_seq_one_letter_code
_entity_poly.pdbx_strand_id
1 'polypeptide(L)'
;MSARVLELGRWHATDALRLVILASIPVAWLIAGPPSAAAMLLVLGGSMLTRIAPISSPVDLTTQAVLLAAAWCATLGLYETVPALDLIAHVASGAVLALLARALLLQAGLLPGRDGGRAAAARMLHVVSGVALLGLLWELGEWAGNALITTAIRVGYADTLSDLVADVVGAIVAVVVVELARRRAA
;
A
#
# COMPACT_ATOMS: atom_id res chain seq x y z
N MET A 1 15.88 16.60 21.98
CA MET A 1 14.84 15.84 21.24
C MET A 1 14.56 16.59 19.94
N SER A 2 14.70 15.97 18.76
CA SER A 2 14.55 16.68 17.48
C SER A 2 13.10 17.15 17.28
N ALA A 3 12.89 18.30 16.62
CA ALA A 3 11.55 18.83 16.31
C ALA A 3 10.66 17.79 15.59
N ARG A 4 11.26 16.92 14.78
CA ARG A 4 10.59 15.81 14.10
C ARG A 4 10.02 14.75 15.06
N VAL A 5 10.67 14.51 16.20
CA VAL A 5 10.19 13.57 17.23
C VAL A 5 9.00 14.17 17.98
N LEU A 6 9.01 15.49 18.21
CA LEU A 6 7.89 16.21 18.82
C LEU A 6 6.65 16.20 17.91
N GLU A 7 6.81 16.33 16.59
CA GLU A 7 5.70 16.24 15.65
C GLU A 7 5.06 14.85 15.60
N LEU A 8 5.85 13.76 15.69
CA LEU A 8 5.30 12.42 15.77
C LEU A 8 4.45 12.19 17.03
N GLY A 9 4.71 12.93 18.11
CA GLY A 9 3.89 12.87 19.33
C GLY A 9 2.54 13.60 19.22
N ARG A 10 2.29 14.35 18.14
CA ARG A 10 1.04 15.12 17.97
C ARG A 10 -0.04 14.26 17.30
N TRP A 11 -1.27 14.46 17.74
CA TRP A 11 -2.46 13.85 17.16
C TRP A 11 -2.93 14.64 15.94
N HIS A 12 -3.16 13.94 14.84
CA HIS A 12 -3.68 14.44 13.58
C HIS A 12 -5.05 13.79 13.32
N ALA A 13 -5.93 14.46 12.57
CA ALA A 13 -7.25 13.91 12.25
C ALA A 13 -7.17 12.54 11.53
N THR A 14 -6.09 12.32 10.76
CA THR A 14 -5.86 11.04 10.06
C THR A 14 -5.51 9.88 11.00
N ASP A 15 -5.20 10.15 12.27
CA ASP A 15 -4.94 9.09 13.26
C ASP A 15 -6.22 8.37 13.70
N ALA A 16 -7.39 9.00 13.54
CA ALA A 16 -8.65 8.32 13.81
C ALA A 16 -8.75 7.02 13.00
N LEU A 17 -8.34 7.06 11.73
CA LEU A 17 -8.36 5.87 10.87
C LEU A 17 -7.28 4.85 11.26
N ARG A 18 -6.11 5.28 11.75
CA ARG A 18 -5.09 4.38 12.33
C ARG A 18 -5.59 3.64 13.55
N LEU A 19 -6.36 4.31 14.41
CA LEU A 19 -6.99 3.67 15.56
C LEU A 19 -8.04 2.65 15.14
N VAL A 20 -8.80 2.94 14.07
CA VAL A 20 -9.73 1.96 13.46
C VAL A 20 -8.96 0.76 12.90
N ILE A 21 -7.85 0.98 12.19
CA ILE A 21 -6.97 -0.10 11.68
C ILE A 21 -6.45 -0.95 12.85
N LEU A 22 -5.93 -0.31 13.91
CA LEU A 22 -5.45 -1.00 15.10
C LEU A 22 -6.54 -1.86 15.76
N ALA A 23 -7.74 -1.31 15.92
CA ALA A 23 -8.89 -2.04 16.44
C ALA A 23 -9.37 -3.16 15.50
N SER A 24 -9.12 -3.05 14.19
CA SER A 24 -9.49 -4.07 13.20
C SER A 24 -8.67 -5.34 13.34
N ILE A 25 -7.47 -5.30 13.93
CA ILE A 25 -6.61 -6.49 14.12
C ILE A 25 -7.30 -7.58 14.97
N PRO A 26 -7.69 -7.31 16.24
CA PRO A 26 -8.38 -8.33 17.03
C PRO A 26 -9.75 -8.69 16.44
N VAL A 27 -10.45 -7.78 15.78
CA VAL A 27 -11.75 -8.07 15.16
C VAL A 27 -11.58 -9.04 13.97
N ALA A 28 -10.61 -8.79 13.09
CA ALA A 28 -10.30 -9.67 11.97
C ALA A 28 -9.84 -11.06 12.45
N TRP A 29 -9.07 -11.12 13.54
CA TRP A 29 -8.73 -12.40 14.18
C TRP A 29 -9.98 -13.18 14.58
N LEU A 30 -10.92 -12.53 15.26
CA LEU A 30 -12.14 -13.20 15.76
C LEU A 30 -13.06 -13.65 14.62
N ILE A 31 -13.07 -12.93 13.50
CA ILE A 31 -13.94 -13.23 12.35
C ILE A 31 -13.34 -14.30 11.44
N ALA A 32 -12.05 -14.17 11.09
CA ALA A 32 -11.41 -14.94 10.00
C ALA A 32 -10.04 -15.53 10.39
N GLY A 33 -9.63 -15.37 11.65
CA GLY A 33 -8.45 -16.04 12.19
C GLY A 33 -7.12 -15.32 11.96
N PRO A 34 -6.00 -16.01 12.24
CA PRO A 34 -4.66 -15.43 12.25
C PRO A 34 -4.22 -14.74 10.94
N PRO A 35 -4.47 -15.30 9.74
CA PRO A 35 -4.04 -14.67 8.49
C PRO A 35 -4.64 -13.28 8.28
N SER A 36 -5.94 -13.11 8.52
CA SER A 36 -6.61 -11.82 8.39
C SER A 36 -6.09 -10.80 9.41
N ALA A 37 -5.78 -11.23 10.64
CA ALA A 37 -5.15 -10.37 11.63
C ALA A 37 -3.72 -9.94 11.21
N ALA A 38 -2.96 -10.84 10.57
CA ALA A 38 -1.63 -10.54 10.03
C ALA A 38 -1.72 -9.53 8.87
N ALA A 39 -2.70 -9.67 7.97
CA ALA A 39 -2.97 -8.68 6.93
C ALA A 39 -3.30 -7.31 7.52
N MET A 40 -4.16 -7.25 8.55
CA MET A 40 -4.46 -5.99 9.26
C MET A 40 -3.23 -5.39 9.94
N LEU A 41 -2.31 -6.21 10.44
CA LEU A 41 -1.03 -5.75 11.00
C LEU A 41 -0.13 -5.12 9.92
N LEU A 42 -0.11 -5.68 8.71
CA LEU A 42 0.58 -5.07 7.57
C LEU A 42 -0.05 -3.73 7.18
N VAL A 43 -1.38 -3.64 7.14
CA VAL A 43 -2.10 -2.36 6.93
C VAL A 43 -1.74 -1.34 8.00
N LEU A 44 -1.67 -1.75 9.27
CA LEU A 44 -1.21 -0.89 10.36
C LEU A 44 0.21 -0.40 10.10
N GLY A 45 1.14 -1.28 9.72
CA GLY A 45 2.51 -0.93 9.34
C GLY A 45 2.56 0.12 8.23
N GLY A 46 1.81 -0.10 7.14
CA GLY A 46 1.67 0.85 6.04
C GLY A 46 1.11 2.20 6.49
N SER A 47 0.11 2.20 7.36
CA SER A 47 -0.47 3.43 7.94
C SER A 47 0.49 4.17 8.86
N MET A 48 1.44 3.47 9.49
CA MET A 48 2.47 4.11 10.31
C MET A 48 3.56 4.74 9.45
N LEU A 49 3.88 4.13 8.30
CA LEU A 49 4.82 4.70 7.33
C LEU A 49 4.33 6.06 6.78
N THR A 50 3.02 6.27 6.66
CA THR A 50 2.49 7.57 6.24
C THR A 50 2.73 8.69 7.26
N ARG A 51 3.01 8.40 8.54
CA ARG A 51 3.40 9.42 9.55
C ARG A 51 4.81 9.97 9.36
N ILE A 52 5.72 9.17 8.82
CA ILE A 52 7.11 9.59 8.60
C ILE A 52 7.32 10.12 7.17
N ALA A 53 6.45 9.75 6.24
CA ALA A 53 6.49 10.18 4.85
C ALA A 53 6.11 11.67 4.71
N PRO A 54 6.79 12.43 3.82
CA PRO A 54 6.47 13.83 3.58
C PRO A 54 5.29 13.94 2.60
N ILE A 55 4.09 13.55 3.06
CA ILE A 55 2.87 13.52 2.25
C ILE A 55 1.76 14.40 2.87
N SER A 56 0.80 14.81 2.05
CA SER A 56 -0.35 15.60 2.51
C SER A 56 -1.39 14.75 3.23
N SER A 57 -2.20 15.36 4.10
CA SER A 57 -3.25 14.65 4.85
C SER A 57 -4.26 13.90 3.95
N PRO A 58 -4.68 14.42 2.77
CA PRO A 58 -5.54 13.65 1.87
C PRO A 58 -4.87 12.38 1.32
N VAL A 59 -3.58 12.43 0.98
CA VAL A 59 -2.84 11.25 0.51
C VAL A 59 -2.70 10.24 1.64
N ASP A 60 -2.36 10.71 2.85
CA ASP A 60 -2.32 9.87 4.04
C ASP A 60 -3.66 9.14 4.27
N LEU A 61 -4.77 9.87 4.33
CA LEU A 61 -6.10 9.30 4.55
C LEU A 61 -6.50 8.33 3.44
N THR A 62 -6.20 8.66 2.19
CA THR A 62 -6.50 7.80 1.03
C THR A 62 -5.73 6.50 1.10
N THR A 63 -4.42 6.55 1.39
CA THR A 63 -3.59 5.35 1.55
C THR A 63 -4.15 4.45 2.65
N GLN A 64 -4.48 5.01 3.81
CA GLN A 64 -5.06 4.25 4.92
C GLN A 64 -6.41 3.62 4.55
N ALA A 65 -7.30 4.38 3.90
CA ALA A 65 -8.62 3.90 3.54
C ALA A 65 -8.58 2.79 2.50
N VAL A 66 -7.73 2.92 1.48
CA VAL A 66 -7.54 1.90 0.43
C VAL A 66 -7.03 0.60 1.04
N LEU A 67 -5.95 0.67 1.83
CA LEU A 67 -5.35 -0.53 2.43
C LEU A 67 -6.29 -1.20 3.43
N LEU A 68 -7.00 -0.41 4.25
CA LEU A 68 -8.00 -0.92 5.19
C LEU A 68 -9.17 -1.59 4.45
N ALA A 69 -9.68 -0.97 3.38
CA ALA A 69 -10.77 -1.53 2.59
C ALA A 69 -10.36 -2.85 1.93
N ALA A 70 -9.16 -2.91 1.33
CA ALA A 70 -8.62 -4.14 0.74
C ALA A 70 -8.54 -5.28 1.77
N ALA A 71 -7.97 -5.01 2.94
CA ALA A 71 -7.86 -6.02 4.00
C ALA A 71 -9.22 -6.48 4.52
N TRP A 72 -10.22 -5.59 4.61
CA TRP A 72 -11.58 -6.00 5.00
C TRP A 72 -12.30 -6.80 3.92
N CYS A 73 -12.12 -6.45 2.64
CA CYS A 73 -12.65 -7.25 1.54
C CYS A 73 -12.10 -8.68 1.57
N ALA A 74 -10.78 -8.83 1.78
CA ALA A 74 -10.16 -10.14 1.96
C ALA A 74 -10.69 -10.86 3.21
N THR A 75 -10.75 -10.17 4.36
CA THR A 75 -11.21 -10.73 5.65
C THR A 75 -12.64 -11.27 5.59
N LEU A 76 -13.50 -10.59 4.83
CA LEU A 76 -14.92 -10.94 4.70
C LEU A 76 -15.19 -11.90 3.53
N GLY A 77 -14.17 -12.31 2.78
CA GLY A 77 -14.32 -13.16 1.60
C GLY A 77 -15.12 -12.50 0.47
N LEU A 78 -14.97 -11.19 0.28
CA LEU A 78 -15.72 -10.47 -0.76
C LEU A 78 -15.17 -10.72 -2.16
N TYR A 79 -13.88 -11.03 -2.29
CA TYR A 79 -13.25 -11.31 -3.58
C TYR A 79 -13.79 -12.60 -4.23
N GLU A 80 -14.26 -13.55 -3.42
CA GLU A 80 -14.99 -14.76 -3.84
C GLU A 80 -16.33 -14.40 -4.49
N THR A 81 -17.02 -13.42 -3.93
CA THR A 81 -18.35 -13.04 -4.36
C THR A 81 -18.34 -12.06 -5.54
N VAL A 82 -17.33 -11.18 -5.57
CA VAL A 82 -17.14 -10.17 -6.60
C VAL A 82 -15.66 -10.15 -6.98
N PRO A 83 -15.21 -11.04 -7.89
CA PRO A 83 -13.80 -11.20 -8.25
C PRO A 83 -13.12 -9.92 -8.74
N ALA A 84 -13.87 -9.02 -9.38
CA ALA A 84 -13.34 -7.74 -9.83
C ALA A 84 -12.84 -6.85 -8.69
N LEU A 85 -13.33 -7.04 -7.44
CA LEU A 85 -12.86 -6.26 -6.30
C LEU A 85 -11.41 -6.54 -5.96
N ASP A 86 -10.91 -7.74 -6.22
CA ASP A 86 -9.53 -8.12 -5.94
C ASP A 86 -8.57 -7.30 -6.82
N LEU A 87 -8.81 -7.34 -8.13
CA LEU A 87 -8.06 -6.57 -9.10
C LEU A 87 -8.13 -5.05 -8.83
N ILE A 88 -9.31 -4.54 -8.43
CA ILE A 88 -9.47 -3.13 -8.04
C ILE A 88 -8.64 -2.82 -6.79
N ALA A 89 -8.63 -3.71 -5.80
CA ALA A 89 -7.83 -3.55 -4.59
C ALA A 89 -6.33 -3.55 -4.90
N HIS A 90 -5.86 -4.41 -5.79
CA HIS A 90 -4.46 -4.42 -6.25
C HIS A 90 -4.09 -3.15 -7.01
N VAL A 91 -4.89 -2.71 -7.98
CA VAL A 91 -4.65 -1.44 -8.68
C VAL A 91 -4.62 -0.26 -7.70
N ALA A 92 -5.57 -0.19 -6.78
CA ALA A 92 -5.66 0.89 -5.80
C ALA A 92 -4.48 0.86 -4.81
N SER A 93 -4.13 -0.33 -4.30
CA SER A 93 -3.02 -0.54 -3.37
C SER A 93 -1.69 -0.21 -4.03
N GLY A 94 -1.43 -0.72 -5.24
CA GLY A 94 -0.25 -0.39 -6.03
C GLY A 94 -0.11 1.12 -6.27
N ALA A 95 -1.21 1.82 -6.54
CA ALA A 95 -1.20 3.28 -6.69
C ALA A 95 -0.80 4.02 -5.41
N VAL A 96 -1.43 3.72 -4.26
CA VAL A 96 -1.12 4.41 -3.00
C VAL A 96 0.26 4.05 -2.45
N LEU A 97 0.68 2.79 -2.62
CA LEU A 97 2.01 2.33 -2.25
C LEU A 97 3.09 2.97 -3.13
N ALA A 98 2.83 3.20 -4.42
CA ALA A 98 3.74 3.96 -5.28
C ALA A 98 3.95 5.39 -4.79
N LEU A 99 2.88 6.09 -4.40
CA LEU A 99 2.98 7.46 -3.85
C LEU A 99 3.77 7.48 -2.55
N LEU A 100 3.51 6.53 -1.66
CA LEU A 100 4.21 6.38 -0.39
C LEU A 100 5.70 6.06 -0.59
N ALA A 101 6.01 5.04 -1.41
CA ALA A 101 7.37 4.64 -1.73
C ALA A 101 8.15 5.79 -2.37
N ARG A 102 7.54 6.49 -3.34
CA ARG A 102 8.15 7.67 -3.96
C ARG A 102 8.49 8.75 -2.93
N ALA A 103 7.58 9.05 -2.01
CA ALA A 103 7.79 10.08 -0.99
C ALA A 103 8.92 9.69 -0.02
N LEU A 104 8.96 8.44 0.43
CA LEU A 104 10.00 7.91 1.32
C LEU A 104 11.36 7.85 0.65
N LEU A 105 11.43 7.37 -0.59
CA LEU A 105 12.69 7.28 -1.34
C LEU A 105 13.26 8.66 -1.69
N LEU A 106 12.41 9.65 -1.99
CA LEU A 106 12.83 11.05 -2.14
C LEU A 106 13.34 11.63 -0.81
N GLN A 107 12.63 11.38 0.29
CA GLN A 107 13.06 11.82 1.62
C GLN A 107 14.42 11.22 2.02
N ALA A 108 14.66 9.96 1.66
CA ALA A 108 15.91 9.26 1.91
C ALA A 108 17.06 9.67 0.96
N GLY A 109 16.81 10.53 -0.03
CA GLY A 109 17.81 10.93 -1.03
C GLY A 109 18.17 9.82 -2.03
N LEU A 110 17.37 8.75 -2.09
CA LEU A 110 17.57 7.60 -2.99
C LEU A 110 17.04 7.84 -4.40
N LEU A 111 16.26 8.91 -4.59
CA LEU A 111 15.73 9.32 -5.89
C LEU A 111 16.17 10.74 -6.25
N PRO A 112 16.35 11.05 -7.54
CA PRO A 112 16.69 12.40 -7.96
C PRO A 112 15.54 13.37 -7.66
N GLY A 113 15.84 14.43 -6.90
CA GLY A 113 14.88 15.50 -6.59
C GLY A 113 14.64 16.47 -7.75
N ARG A 114 15.66 16.69 -8.59
CA ARG A 114 15.61 17.62 -9.73
C ARG A 114 14.58 17.24 -10.78
N ASP A 115 14.10 18.23 -11.51
CA ASP A 115 13.21 18.04 -12.66
C ASP A 115 13.98 17.60 -13.91
N GLY A 116 13.23 17.17 -14.93
CA GLY A 116 13.76 16.70 -16.20
C GLY A 116 13.42 15.24 -16.52
N GLY A 117 13.40 14.91 -17.81
CA GLY A 117 12.93 13.60 -18.31
C GLY A 117 13.69 12.41 -17.73
N ARG A 118 15.02 12.49 -17.61
CA ARG A 118 15.85 11.42 -17.02
C ARG A 118 15.55 11.19 -15.55
N ALA A 119 15.33 12.27 -14.78
CA ALA A 119 15.00 12.17 -13.36
C ALA A 119 13.60 11.57 -13.17
N ALA A 120 12.63 11.95 -14.00
CA ALA A 120 11.29 11.37 -13.99
C ALA A 120 11.32 9.87 -14.34
N ALA A 121 12.07 9.46 -15.36
CA ALA A 121 12.23 8.06 -15.73
C ALA A 121 12.88 7.23 -14.62
N ALA A 122 13.92 7.77 -13.95
CA ALA A 122 14.55 7.10 -12.82
C ALA A 122 13.57 6.91 -11.65
N ARG A 123 12.77 7.93 -11.31
CA ARG A 123 11.72 7.82 -10.29
C ARG A 123 10.68 6.77 -10.66
N MET A 124 10.22 6.77 -11.90
CA MET A 124 9.26 5.77 -12.39
C MET A 124 9.80 4.36 -12.27
N LEU A 125 11.01 4.09 -12.77
CA LEU A 125 11.60 2.76 -12.72
C LEU A 125 11.73 2.26 -11.28
N HIS A 126 12.33 3.04 -10.37
CA HIS A 126 12.56 2.58 -9.00
C HIS A 126 11.27 2.40 -8.21
N VAL A 127 10.30 3.30 -8.37
CA VAL A 127 9.02 3.22 -7.65
C VAL A 127 8.19 2.04 -8.15
N VAL A 128 8.08 1.86 -9.48
CA VAL A 128 7.32 0.75 -10.07
C VAL A 128 7.97 -0.59 -9.72
N SER A 129 9.29 -0.71 -9.82
CA SER A 129 9.99 -1.94 -9.40
C SER A 129 9.84 -2.21 -7.90
N GLY A 130 9.82 -1.16 -7.07
CA GLY A 130 9.56 -1.28 -5.64
C GLY A 130 8.16 -1.81 -5.33
N VAL A 131 7.14 -1.31 -6.03
CA VAL A 131 5.76 -1.82 -5.89
C VAL A 131 5.64 -3.24 -6.42
N ALA A 132 6.26 -3.57 -7.55
CA ALA A 132 6.29 -4.94 -8.07
C ALA A 132 6.91 -5.92 -7.06
N LEU A 133 7.97 -5.51 -6.34
CA LEU A 133 8.55 -6.30 -5.26
C LEU A 133 7.60 -6.45 -4.07
N LEU A 134 6.87 -5.38 -3.69
CA LEU A 134 5.87 -5.47 -2.62
C LEU A 134 4.72 -6.41 -2.99
N GLY A 135 4.22 -6.35 -4.22
CA GLY A 135 3.24 -7.30 -4.75
C GLY A 135 3.77 -8.72 -4.72
N LEU A 136 5.01 -8.95 -5.18
CA LEU A 136 5.64 -10.28 -5.09
C LEU A 136 5.72 -10.80 -3.66
N LEU A 137 6.07 -9.94 -2.69
CA LEU A 137 6.13 -10.32 -1.28
C LEU A 137 4.74 -10.64 -0.70
N TRP A 138 3.70 -9.95 -1.17
CA TRP A 138 2.31 -10.26 -0.83
C TRP A 138 1.92 -11.65 -1.32
N GLU A 139 2.12 -11.93 -2.61
CA GLU A 139 1.85 -13.24 -3.24
C GLU A 139 2.61 -14.39 -2.59
N LEU A 140 3.88 -14.17 -2.23
CA LEU A 140 4.67 -15.14 -1.47
C LEU A 140 4.11 -15.35 -0.07
N GLY A 141 3.55 -14.30 0.55
CA GLY A 141 2.86 -14.36 1.83
C GLY A 141 1.58 -15.20 1.76
N GLU A 142 0.77 -15.01 0.71
CA GLU A 142 -0.44 -15.81 0.47
C GLU A 142 -0.10 -17.27 0.18
N TRP A 143 0.92 -17.51 -0.66
CA TRP A 143 1.45 -18.85 -0.89
C TRP A 143 1.92 -19.53 0.40
N ALA A 144 2.71 -18.83 1.22
CA ALA A 144 3.19 -19.38 2.48
C ALA A 144 2.03 -19.62 3.46
N GLY A 145 1.07 -18.71 3.52
CA GLY A 145 -0.14 -18.87 4.33
C GLY A 145 -0.97 -20.08 3.90
N ASN A 146 -1.19 -20.25 2.59
CA ASN A 146 -1.90 -21.40 2.04
C ASN A 146 -1.19 -22.72 2.37
N ALA A 147 0.12 -22.77 2.13
CA ALA A 147 0.92 -23.99 2.27
C ALA A 147 1.19 -24.38 3.73
N LEU A 148 1.35 -23.41 4.63
CA LEU A 148 1.83 -23.65 6.00
C LEU A 148 0.76 -23.45 7.08
N ILE A 149 -0.32 -22.73 6.79
CA ILE A 149 -1.32 -22.33 7.81
C ILE A 149 -2.70 -22.89 7.48
N THR A 150 -3.27 -22.53 6.32
CA THR A 150 -4.63 -22.93 5.95
C THR A 150 -4.87 -22.83 4.45
N THR A 151 -5.46 -23.87 3.86
CA THR A 151 -5.81 -23.91 2.44
C THR A 151 -6.97 -22.98 2.07
N ALA A 152 -7.60 -22.31 3.04
CA ALA A 152 -8.62 -21.30 2.80
C ALA A 152 -8.06 -20.01 2.18
N ILE A 153 -6.76 -19.73 2.36
CA ILE A 153 -6.08 -18.62 1.65
C ILE A 153 -5.96 -19.02 0.19
N ARG A 154 -6.53 -18.26 -0.72
CA ARG A 154 -6.48 -18.61 -2.14
C ARG A 154 -5.12 -18.30 -2.73
N VAL A 155 -4.74 -19.16 -3.66
CA VAL A 155 -3.54 -19.01 -4.48
C VAL A 155 -3.85 -19.58 -5.85
N GLY A 156 -3.34 -18.95 -6.90
CA GLY A 156 -3.55 -19.42 -8.26
C GLY A 156 -2.61 -18.76 -9.24
N TYR A 157 -2.17 -19.49 -10.27
CA TYR A 157 -1.26 -18.92 -11.27
C TYR A 157 -1.84 -17.67 -11.96
N ALA A 158 -3.10 -17.74 -12.39
CA ALA A 158 -3.76 -16.63 -13.07
C ALA A 158 -4.05 -15.46 -12.12
N ASP A 159 -4.41 -15.79 -10.87
CA ASP A 159 -4.69 -14.87 -9.75
C ASP A 159 -3.44 -14.02 -9.47
N THR A 160 -2.40 -14.67 -8.97
CA THR A 160 -1.08 -14.08 -8.69
C THR A 160 -0.52 -13.28 -9.86
N LEU A 161 -0.60 -13.80 -11.09
CA LEU A 161 -0.10 -13.06 -12.24
C LEU A 161 -0.92 -11.80 -12.51
N SER A 162 -2.24 -11.87 -12.39
CA SER A 162 -3.13 -10.72 -12.61
C SER A 162 -2.98 -9.66 -11.53
N ASP A 163 -2.76 -10.07 -10.29
CA ASP A 163 -2.57 -9.20 -9.13
C ASP A 163 -1.25 -8.43 -9.22
N LEU A 164 -0.15 -9.12 -9.55
CA LEU A 164 1.14 -8.48 -9.83
C LEU A 164 1.05 -7.46 -10.98
N VAL A 165 0.30 -7.78 -12.03
CA VAL A 165 0.08 -6.84 -13.15
C VAL A 165 -0.75 -5.65 -12.69
N ALA A 166 -1.81 -5.86 -11.89
CA ALA A 166 -2.64 -4.79 -11.34
C ALA A 166 -1.86 -3.84 -10.43
N ASP A 167 -1.01 -4.37 -9.54
CA ASP A 167 -0.13 -3.58 -8.68
C ASP A 167 0.77 -2.66 -9.51
N VAL A 168 1.40 -3.22 -10.56
CA VAL A 168 2.27 -2.47 -11.48
C VAL A 168 1.50 -1.41 -12.25
N VAL A 169 0.30 -1.73 -12.75
CA VAL A 169 -0.57 -0.77 -13.45
C VAL A 169 -0.93 0.39 -12.53
N GLY A 170 -1.37 0.10 -11.30
CA GLY A 170 -1.65 1.11 -10.28
C GLY A 170 -0.46 2.02 -10.02
N ALA A 171 0.73 1.44 -9.85
CA ALA A 171 1.96 2.17 -9.63
C ALA A 171 2.34 3.08 -10.81
N ILE A 172 2.26 2.57 -12.03
CA ILE A 172 2.55 3.33 -13.26
C ILE A 172 1.60 4.54 -13.36
N VAL A 173 0.30 4.32 -13.19
CA VAL A 173 -0.71 5.38 -13.27
C VAL A 173 -0.42 6.47 -12.22
N ALA A 174 -0.18 6.08 -10.96
CA ALA A 174 0.09 7.03 -9.89
C ALA A 174 1.35 7.87 -10.14
N VAL A 175 2.44 7.23 -10.58
CA VAL A 175 3.69 7.96 -10.87
C VAL A 175 3.53 8.88 -12.07
N VAL A 176 2.90 8.42 -13.16
CA VAL A 176 2.66 9.24 -14.35
C VAL A 176 1.84 10.48 -13.99
N VAL A 177 0.76 10.33 -13.24
CA VAL A 177 -0.10 11.45 -12.81
C VAL A 177 0.71 12.46 -12.00
N VAL A 178 1.50 12.02 -11.03
CA VAL A 178 2.33 12.92 -10.20
C VAL A 178 3.42 13.60 -11.00
N GLU A 179 4.10 12.90 -11.90
CA GLU A 179 5.16 13.49 -12.72
C GLU A 179 4.59 14.48 -13.75
N LEU A 180 3.40 14.25 -14.30
CA LEU A 180 2.69 15.21 -15.14
C LEU A 180 2.26 16.45 -14.35
N ALA A 181 1.74 16.28 -13.14
CA ALA A 181 1.38 17.39 -12.26
C ALA A 181 2.59 18.25 -11.91
N ARG A 182 3.74 17.62 -11.60
CA ARG A 182 5.01 18.34 -11.35
C ARG A 182 5.46 19.17 -12.54
N ARG A 183 5.40 18.62 -13.76
CA ARG A 183 5.78 19.35 -14.99
C ARG A 183 4.91 20.56 -15.27
N ARG A 184 3.63 20.53 -14.88
CA ARG A 184 2.71 21.66 -15.07
C ARG A 184 2.92 22.80 -14.05
N ALA A 185 3.57 22.50 -12.93
CA ALA A 185 3.82 23.44 -11.85
C ALA A 185 5.21 24.12 -11.93
N ALA A 186 6.07 23.65 -12.85
CA ALA A 186 7.40 24.21 -13.13
C ALA A 186 7.35 25.14 -14.34
#